data_AF-M3GSH0-F1
#
_entry.id   AF-M3GSH0-F1
#
_cell.length_a   1.000
_cell.length_b   1.000
_cell.length_c   1.000
_cell.angle_alpha   90.00
_cell.angle_beta   90.00
_cell.angle_gamma   90.00
#
_symmetry.space_group_name_H-M   'P 1'
#
loop_
_entity.id
_entity.type
_entity.pdbx_description
1 polymer ?
#
loop_
_entity_poly.entity_id
_entity_poly.type
_entity_poly.pdbx_seq_one_letter_code
_entity_poly.pdbx_strand_id
1 'polypeptide(L)'
;MAKNKPQLSPNEQFSEMLKSFESARNNALSKLASRDDDDDFKTGQLNWWSGKIGSIITHASQIEENFRRGRYALSAFNDDDTVQAIGNSIRKTARDNLEEIIKVAVTMYYQFCLDQDEAKTKGKR
;
A
#
# COMPACT_ATOMS: atom_id res chain seq x y z
N MET A 1 13.97 -18.86 -26.27
CA MET A 1 12.57 -18.41 -26.23
C MET A 1 12.25 -17.91 -24.83
N ALA A 2 12.25 -16.60 -24.61
CA ALA A 2 11.79 -16.00 -23.36
C ALA A 2 10.39 -15.40 -23.60
N LYS A 3 9.37 -15.88 -22.89
CA LYS A 3 8.00 -15.36 -22.99
C LYS A 3 7.97 -13.97 -22.34
N ASN A 4 7.95 -12.92 -23.16
CA ASN A 4 7.66 -11.55 -22.70
C ASN A 4 6.28 -11.55 -22.01
N LYS A 5 6.24 -11.23 -20.71
CA LYS A 5 4.98 -10.95 -20.03
C LYS A 5 4.34 -9.72 -20.71
N PRO A 6 3.04 -9.74 -21.03
CA PRO A 6 2.38 -8.59 -21.65
C PRO A 6 2.51 -7.38 -20.73
N GLN A 7 2.97 -6.25 -21.27
CA GLN A 7 2.99 -4.99 -20.55
C GLN A 7 1.57 -4.41 -20.61
N LEU A 8 0.84 -4.50 -19.50
CA LEU A 8 -0.55 -4.03 -19.40
C LEU A 8 -0.61 -2.55 -19.76
N SER A 9 -1.65 -2.14 -20.49
CA SER A 9 -1.92 -0.73 -20.79
C SER A 9 -2.20 0.05 -19.50
N PRO A 10 -2.04 1.38 -19.48
CA PRO A 10 -2.33 2.20 -18.29
C PRO A 10 -3.74 1.99 -17.71
N ASN A 11 -4.73 1.74 -18.57
CA ASN A 11 -6.10 1.44 -18.15
C ASN A 11 -6.23 0.05 -17.51
N GLU A 12 -5.51 -0.93 -18.03
CA GLU A 12 -5.48 -2.28 -17.44
C GLU A 12 -4.72 -2.29 -16.11
N GLN A 13 -3.63 -1.52 -16.01
CA GLN A 13 -2.90 -1.29 -14.78
C GLN A 13 -3.76 -0.61 -13.72
N PHE A 14 -4.54 0.42 -14.10
CA PHE A 14 -5.49 1.06 -13.20
C PHE A 14 -6.61 0.10 -12.77
N SER A 15 -7.12 -0.70 -13.70
CA SER A 15 -8.15 -1.69 -13.42
C SER A 15 -7.67 -2.81 -12.48
N GLU A 16 -6.42 -3.26 -12.63
CA GLU A 16 -5.80 -4.21 -11.69
C GLU A 16 -5.62 -3.60 -10.31
N MET A 17 -5.18 -2.33 -10.23
CA MET A 17 -5.07 -1.61 -8.97
C MET A 17 -6.45 -1.47 -8.29
N LEU A 18 -7.50 -1.14 -9.06
CA LEU A 18 -8.87 -1.05 -8.55
C LEU A 18 -9.38 -2.41 -8.04
N LYS A 19 -9.12 -3.50 -8.76
CA LYS A 19 -9.45 -4.86 -8.29
C LYS A 19 -8.69 -5.24 -7.03
N SER A 20 -7.41 -4.89 -6.94
CA SER A 20 -6.59 -5.11 -5.74
C SER A 20 -7.15 -4.33 -4.54
N PHE A 21 -7.61 -3.11 -4.79
CA PHE A 21 -8.31 -2.27 -3.81
C PHE A 21 -9.62 -2.92 -3.33
N GLU A 22 -10.48 -3.37 -4.25
CA GLU A 22 -11.74 -4.04 -3.90
C GLU A 22 -11.49 -5.33 -3.13
N SER A 23 -10.46 -6.09 -3.49
CA SER A 23 -10.06 -7.29 -2.76
C SER A 23 -9.55 -6.96 -1.36
N ALA A 24 -8.73 -5.92 -1.20
CA ALA A 24 -8.24 -5.48 0.12
C ALA A 24 -9.41 -5.02 1.00
N ARG A 25 -10.35 -4.25 0.43
CA ARG A 25 -11.60 -3.85 1.09
C ARG A 25 -12.40 -5.07 1.55
N ASN A 26 -12.64 -6.04 0.66
CA ASN A 26 -13.44 -7.23 0.99
C ASN A 26 -12.74 -8.10 2.06
N ASN A 27 -11.42 -8.20 2.04
CA ASN A 27 -10.65 -8.93 3.06
C ASN A 27 -10.61 -8.21 4.42
N ALA A 28 -10.63 -6.87 4.40
CA ALA A 28 -10.80 -6.09 5.61
C ALA A 28 -12.19 -6.33 6.19
N LEU A 29 -13.25 -6.19 5.37
CA LEU A 29 -14.64 -6.46 5.74
C LEU A 29 -14.83 -7.85 6.37
N SER A 30 -14.24 -8.91 5.80
CA SER A 30 -14.38 -10.27 6.34
C SER A 30 -13.68 -10.45 7.69
N LYS A 31 -12.50 -9.84 7.89
CA LYS A 31 -11.77 -9.88 9.16
C LYS A 31 -12.41 -9.00 10.24
N LEU A 32 -13.24 -8.04 9.83
CA LEU A 32 -13.96 -7.14 10.73
C LEU A 32 -15.30 -7.72 11.16
N ALA A 33 -16.02 -8.36 10.24
CA ALA A 33 -17.19 -9.18 10.58
C ALA A 33 -16.87 -10.32 11.57
N SER A 34 -15.59 -10.73 11.68
CA SER A 34 -15.14 -11.70 12.69
C SER A 34 -14.69 -11.09 14.02
N ARG A 35 -14.79 -9.77 14.22
CA ARG A 35 -14.33 -9.05 15.43
C ARG A 35 -15.45 -8.35 16.22
N ASP A 36 -16.70 -8.45 15.80
CA ASP A 36 -17.91 -7.83 16.40
C ASP A 36 -18.22 -8.25 17.86
N ASP A 37 -17.35 -9.01 18.54
CA ASP A 37 -17.64 -9.59 19.87
C ASP A 37 -17.03 -8.84 21.08
N ASP A 38 -16.34 -7.70 20.93
CA ASP A 38 -15.65 -7.08 22.08
C ASP A 38 -15.57 -5.55 22.09
N ASP A 39 -16.19 -4.96 23.13
CA ASP A 39 -16.74 -3.60 23.18
C ASP A 39 -15.80 -2.48 23.65
N ASP A 40 -14.49 -2.74 23.81
CA ASP A 40 -13.49 -1.80 24.36
C ASP A 40 -12.30 -1.54 23.42
N PHE A 41 -11.71 -0.33 23.49
CA PHE A 41 -10.46 -0.01 22.78
C PHE A 41 -9.29 -0.81 23.38
N LYS A 42 -9.05 -2.02 22.87
CA LYS A 42 -8.01 -2.93 23.38
C LYS A 42 -6.62 -2.48 22.90
N THR A 43 -5.57 -2.79 23.67
CA THR A 43 -4.16 -2.64 23.27
C THR A 43 -3.85 -3.25 21.89
N GLY A 44 -4.60 -4.28 21.48
CA GLY A 44 -4.53 -4.88 20.15
C GLY A 44 -4.92 -3.94 19.00
N GLN A 45 -5.81 -2.96 19.20
CA GLN A 45 -6.12 -1.94 18.20
C GLN A 45 -4.96 -0.94 18.06
N LEU A 46 -4.33 -0.52 19.16
CA LEU A 46 -3.16 0.37 19.12
C LEU A 46 -1.95 -0.32 18.45
N ASN A 47 -1.73 -1.60 18.73
CA ASN A 47 -0.71 -2.41 18.04
C ASN A 47 -1.01 -2.57 16.55
N TRP A 48 -2.29 -2.71 16.17
CA TRP A 48 -2.71 -2.77 14.78
C TRP A 48 -2.45 -1.45 14.04
N TRP A 49 -2.87 -0.32 14.60
CA TRP A 49 -2.63 1.02 14.04
C TRP A 49 -1.13 1.31 13.91
N SER A 50 -0.35 1.02 14.97
CA SER A 50 1.10 1.18 14.98
C SER A 50 1.78 0.33 13.90
N GLY A 51 1.39 -0.94 13.76
CA GLY A 51 1.94 -1.82 12.72
C GLY A 51 1.64 -1.33 11.30
N LYS A 52 0.44 -0.78 11.07
CA LYS A 52 0.04 -0.23 9.76
C LYS A 52 0.80 1.06 9.43
N ILE A 53 0.94 1.97 10.39
CA ILE A 53 1.75 3.18 10.24
C ILE A 53 3.22 2.81 9.97
N GLY A 54 3.78 1.86 10.72
CA GLY A 54 5.14 1.36 10.51
C GLY A 54 5.35 0.79 9.10
N SER A 55 4.35 0.07 8.56
CA SER A 55 4.38 -0.44 7.18
C SER A 55 4.41 0.71 6.16
N ILE A 56 3.60 1.76 6.35
CA ILE A 56 3.61 2.95 5.48
C ILE A 56 4.99 3.61 5.50
N ILE A 57 5.55 3.84 6.69
CA ILE A 57 6.88 4.43 6.84
C ILE A 57 7.94 3.59 6.13
N THR A 58 7.89 2.26 6.30
CA THR A 58 8.84 1.34 5.67
C THR A 58 8.83 1.47 4.15
N HIS A 59 7.64 1.44 3.53
CA HIS A 59 7.51 1.57 2.07
C HIS A 59 7.93 2.97 1.60
N ALA A 60 7.57 4.03 2.33
CA ALA A 60 7.96 5.40 1.99
C ALA A 60 9.49 5.59 2.05
N SER A 61 10.15 5.07 3.09
CA SER A 61 11.60 5.11 3.22
C SER A 61 12.31 4.29 2.14
N GLN A 62 11.75 3.16 1.71
CA GLN A 62 12.29 2.38 0.60
C GLN A 62 12.22 3.13 -0.73
N ILE A 63 11.15 3.89 -0.97
CA ILE A 63 11.06 4.79 -2.13
C ILE A 63 12.21 5.79 -2.08
N GLU A 64 12.32 6.55 -1.00
CA GLU A 64 13.34 7.59 -0.82
C GLU A 64 14.76 7.02 -1.03
N GLU A 65 15.08 5.89 -0.40
CA GLU A 65 16.39 5.26 -0.49
C GLU A 65 16.70 4.79 -1.91
N ASN A 66 15.73 4.22 -2.63
CA ASN A 66 15.92 3.79 -4.01
C ASN A 66 16.16 4.96 -4.95
N PHE A 67 15.47 6.09 -4.76
CA PHE A 67 15.75 7.31 -5.50
C PHE A 67 17.13 7.88 -5.17
N ARG A 68 17.54 7.86 -3.89
CA ARG A 68 18.87 8.32 -3.47
C ARG A 68 19.99 7.48 -4.08
N ARG A 69 19.90 6.15 -3.99
CA ARG A 69 20.85 5.21 -4.63
C ARG A 69 20.83 5.33 -6.14
N GLY A 70 19.65 5.50 -6.71
CA GLY A 70 19.45 5.71 -8.14
C GLY A 70 20.21 6.92 -8.66
N ARG A 71 20.11 8.08 -7.98
CA ARG A 71 20.88 9.28 -8.34
C ARG A 71 22.38 9.03 -8.32
N TYR A 72 22.88 8.29 -7.32
CA TYR A 72 24.29 7.93 -7.26
C TYR A 72 24.71 7.01 -8.42
N ALA A 73 23.94 5.95 -8.68
CA ALA A 73 24.23 5.04 -9.79
C ALA A 73 24.20 5.78 -11.14
N LEU A 74 23.19 6.62 -11.38
CA LEU A 74 23.09 7.44 -12.59
C LEU A 74 24.21 8.46 -12.76
N SER A 75 24.90 8.85 -11.67
CA SER A 75 26.08 9.71 -11.76
C SER A 75 27.35 8.97 -12.19
N ALA A 76 27.33 7.63 -12.17
CA ALA A 76 28.48 6.77 -12.48
C ALA A 76 28.40 6.11 -13.88
N PHE A 77 27.26 6.17 -14.56
CA PHE A 77 27.06 5.59 -15.89
C PHE A 77 26.70 6.67 -16.91
N ASN A 78 27.26 6.55 -18.12
CA ASN A 78 27.06 7.50 -19.22
C ASN A 78 26.41 6.86 -20.45
N ASP A 79 26.14 5.56 -20.44
CA ASP A 79 25.43 4.90 -21.54
C ASP A 79 23.91 4.92 -21.30
N ASP A 80 23.18 5.29 -22.36
CA ASP A 80 21.74 5.49 -22.31
C ASP A 80 20.98 4.22 -21.90
N ASP A 81 21.43 3.05 -22.33
CA ASP A 81 20.76 1.77 -22.03
C ASP A 81 20.81 1.45 -20.52
N THR A 82 21.96 1.62 -19.87
CA THR A 82 22.11 1.41 -18.42
C THR A 82 21.34 2.46 -17.62
N VAL A 83 21.38 3.73 -18.06
CA VAL A 83 20.61 4.82 -17.44
C VAL A 83 19.10 4.53 -17.49
N GLN A 84 18.59 4.08 -18.64
CA GLN A 84 17.19 3.70 -18.80
C GLN A 84 16.83 2.48 -17.95
N ALA A 85 17.67 1.46 -17.91
CA ALA A 85 17.44 0.27 -17.09
C ALA A 85 17.34 0.59 -15.60
N ILE A 86 18.27 1.41 -15.08
CA ILE A 86 18.28 1.89 -13.69
C ILE A 86 17.01 2.70 -13.41
N GLY A 87 16.69 3.67 -14.28
CA GLY A 87 15.50 4.51 -14.15
C GLY A 87 14.20 3.71 -14.12
N ASN A 88 14.06 2.72 -15.00
CA ASN A 88 12.88 1.85 -15.06
C ASN A 88 12.74 0.99 -13.80
N SER A 89 13.85 0.46 -13.27
CA SER A 89 13.86 -0.33 -12.04
C SER A 89 13.42 0.48 -10.82
N ILE A 90 13.91 1.72 -10.68
CA ILE A 90 13.53 2.64 -9.60
C ILE A 90 12.04 2.98 -9.70
N ARG A 91 11.55 3.35 -10.89
CA ARG A 91 10.14 3.69 -11.12
C ARG A 91 9.21 2.53 -10.77
N LYS A 92 9.56 1.32 -11.19
CA LYS A 92 8.79 0.11 -10.87
C LYS A 92 8.72 -0.12 -9.37
N THR A 93 9.86 -0.14 -8.70
CA THR A 93 9.91 -0.35 -7.24
C THR A 93 9.18 0.75 -6.48
N ALA A 94 9.25 2.00 -6.95
CA ALA A 94 8.52 3.11 -6.34
C ALA A 94 7.01 2.92 -6.47
N ARG A 95 6.53 2.51 -7.64
CA ARG A 95 5.13 2.18 -7.87
C ARG A 95 4.64 1.06 -6.96
N ASP A 96 5.38 -0.06 -6.90
CA ASP A 96 4.98 -1.22 -6.08
C ASP A 96 4.83 -0.80 -4.61
N ASN A 97 5.76 0.02 -4.09
CA ASN A 97 5.68 0.55 -2.72
C ASN A 97 4.51 1.54 -2.52
N LEU A 98 4.22 2.40 -3.50
CA LEU A 98 3.07 3.30 -3.44
C LEU A 98 1.74 2.53 -3.41
N GLU A 99 1.63 1.46 -4.19
CA GLU A 99 0.44 0.60 -4.19
C GLU A 99 0.23 -0.05 -2.81
N GLU A 100 1.30 -0.52 -2.14
CA GLU A 100 1.19 -1.04 -0.78
C GLU A 100 0.80 0.03 0.25
N ILE A 101 1.36 1.23 0.16
CA ILE A 101 0.96 2.37 1.02
C ILE A 101 -0.54 2.65 0.88
N ILE A 102 -1.06 2.69 -0.36
CA ILE A 102 -2.48 2.94 -0.63
C ILE A 102 -3.34 1.83 -0.01
N LYS A 103 -2.99 0.55 -0.21
CA LYS A 103 -3.73 -0.58 0.38
C LYS A 103 -3.81 -0.48 1.91
N VAL A 104 -2.69 -0.14 2.55
CA VAL A 104 -2.63 0.02 4.01
C VAL A 104 -3.45 1.23 4.47
N ALA A 105 -3.29 2.38 3.82
CA ALA A 105 -3.99 3.62 4.17
C ALA A 105 -5.51 3.49 4.03
N VAL A 106 -5.98 2.81 2.98
CA VAL A 106 -7.41 2.56 2.76
C VAL A 106 -7.98 1.66 3.85
N THR A 107 -7.25 0.60 4.21
CA THR A 107 -7.66 -0.30 5.30
C THR A 107 -7.81 0.47 6.61
N MET A 108 -6.86 1.37 6.89
CA MET A 108 -6.89 2.24 8.05
C MET A 108 -8.09 3.20 8.02
N TYR A 109 -8.31 3.92 6.92
CA TYR A 109 -9.42 4.85 6.78
C TYR A 109 -10.77 4.17 6.96
N TYR A 110 -10.94 2.98 6.37
CA TYR A 110 -12.18 2.23 6.51
C TYR A 110 -12.45 1.80 7.97
N GLN A 111 -11.42 1.33 8.68
CA GLN A 111 -11.53 1.01 10.11
C GLN A 111 -11.97 2.24 10.92
N PHE A 112 -11.37 3.39 10.66
CA PHE A 112 -11.71 4.64 11.34
C PHE A 112 -13.19 5.01 11.16
N CYS A 113 -13.75 4.84 9.95
CA CYS A 113 -15.16 5.10 9.70
C CYS A 113 -16.08 4.17 10.51
N LEU A 114 -15.75 2.88 10.59
CA LEU A 114 -16.52 1.93 11.40
C LEU A 114 -16.48 2.28 12.89
N ASP A 115 -15.29 2.56 13.42
CA ASP A 115 -15.12 2.95 14.83
C ASP A 115 -15.97 4.19 15.17
N GLN A 116 -16.11 5.15 14.23
CA GLN A 116 -16.96 6.32 14.42
C GLN A 116 -18.46 6.01 14.42
N ASP A 117 -18.91 5.06 13.59
CA ASP A 117 -20.33 4.71 13.51
C ASP A 117 -20.78 3.84 14.70
N GLU A 118 -19.91 2.96 15.21
CA GLU A 118 -20.11 2.28 16.49
C GLU A 118 -20.21 3.25 17.67
N ALA A 119 -19.33 4.26 17.74
CA ALA A 119 -19.38 5.27 18.80
C ALA A 119 -20.70 6.06 18.79
N LYS A 120 -21.21 6.42 17.60
CA LYS A 120 -22.49 7.13 17.45
C LYS A 120 -23.71 6.29 17.83
N THR A 121 -23.64 4.97 17.64
CA THR A 121 -24.75 4.05 17.94
C THR A 121 -24.78 3.65 19.41
N LYS A 122 -23.62 3.51 20.07
CA LYS A 122 -23.54 3.31 21.53
C LYS A 122 -24.10 4.48 22.35
N GLY A 123 -23.90 5.73 21.90
CA GLY A 123 -24.42 6.93 22.58
C GLY A 123 -25.94 7.18 22.42
N LYS A 124 -26.65 6.33 21.67
CA LYS A 124 -28.09 6.45 21.43
C LYS A 124 -28.94 5.37 22.11
N ARG A 125 -28.32 4.46 22.88
CA ARG A 125 -29.01 3.45 23.69
C ARG A 125 -29.19 3.92 25.12
#